data_AF-A0A6L7CGL3-F1
#
_entry.id   AF-A0A6L7CGL3-F1
#
_cell.length_a   1.000
_cell.length_b   1.000
_cell.length_c   1.000
_cell.angle_alpha   90.00
_cell.angle_beta   90.00
_cell.angle_gamma   90.00
#
_symmetry.space_group_name_H-M   'P 1'
#
loop_
_entity.id
_entity.type
_entity.pdbx_description
1 polymer ?
#
loop_
_entity_poly.entity_id
_entity_poly.type
_entity_poly.pdbx_seq_one_letter_code
_entity_poly.pdbx_strand_id
1 'polypeptide(L)'
;MSLPMLQVALDNQTMDSAYETTRLIAEEVDIIEVGTILCVGEGVRAVRDLKALYPHKIVLADAKIADAGKILSRMCFEANADWVTVICCADINTAKGALDVAKEFNGDVQIELTGYWTWEQAQQWRDAGIQQVVYHRSRDAQAAGVAWGEADITA
;
A
#
# COMPACT_ATOMS: atom_id res chain seq x y z
N MET A 1 -14.39 -4.14 19.65
CA MET A 1 -13.87 -3.84 18.31
C MET A 1 -12.82 -2.76 18.48
N SER A 2 -11.65 -2.91 17.86
CA SER A 2 -10.67 -1.82 17.78
C SER A 2 -11.21 -0.69 16.90
N LEU A 3 -10.71 0.54 17.11
CA LEU A 3 -10.99 1.65 16.22
C LEU A 3 -10.33 1.41 14.85
N PRO A 4 -10.88 1.95 13.74
CA PRO A 4 -10.17 2.03 12.48
C PRO A 4 -8.84 2.78 12.65
N MET A 5 -7.78 2.27 12.01
CA MET A 5 -6.48 2.94 11.99
C MET A 5 -6.51 4.18 11.09
N LEU A 6 -5.74 5.19 11.46
CA LEU A 6 -5.52 6.38 10.67
C LEU A 6 -4.22 6.23 9.85
N GLN A 7 -4.32 6.35 8.53
CA GLN A 7 -3.21 6.24 7.59
C GLN A 7 -2.94 7.57 6.89
N VAL A 8 -1.67 7.93 6.73
CA VAL A 8 -1.23 9.00 5.84
C VAL A 8 -0.53 8.42 4.61
N ALA A 9 -0.94 8.88 3.42
CA ALA A 9 -0.24 8.58 2.17
C ALA A 9 0.72 9.72 1.81
N LEU A 10 2.02 9.41 1.77
CA LEU A 10 3.07 10.34 1.36
C LEU A 10 3.29 10.23 -0.14
N ASP A 11 2.49 10.98 -0.89
CA ASP A 11 2.63 11.12 -2.35
C ASP A 11 3.46 12.35 -2.75
N ASN A 12 4.42 12.71 -1.90
CA ASN A 12 5.41 13.73 -2.20
C ASN A 12 6.33 13.26 -3.34
N GLN A 13 6.92 14.19 -4.09
CA GLN A 13 7.88 13.86 -5.14
C GLN A 13 9.30 13.62 -4.62
N THR A 14 9.61 14.10 -3.40
CA THR A 14 10.95 14.05 -2.81
C THR A 14 10.91 13.68 -1.34
N MET A 15 12.03 13.13 -0.84
CA MET A 15 12.18 12.83 0.59
C MET A 15 12.12 14.06 1.48
N ASP A 16 12.65 15.20 1.06
CA ASP A 16 12.64 16.43 1.86
C ASP A 16 11.20 16.85 2.21
N SER A 17 10.29 16.81 1.23
CA SER A 17 8.87 17.14 1.45
C SER A 17 8.16 16.06 2.26
N ALA A 18 8.53 14.78 2.09
CA ALA A 18 8.01 13.69 2.92
C ALA A 18 8.44 13.85 4.39
N TYR A 19 9.67 14.29 4.65
CA TYR A 19 10.17 14.58 6.00
C TYR A 19 9.46 15.78 6.63
N GLU A 20 9.24 16.86 5.88
CA GLU A 20 8.45 18.00 6.36
C GLU A 20 7.05 17.57 6.77
N THR A 21 6.40 16.75 5.95
CA THR A 21 5.05 16.23 6.22
C THR A 21 5.04 15.37 7.48
N THR A 22 5.91 14.37 7.56
CA THR A 22 5.93 13.41 8.67
C THR A 22 6.31 14.02 10.01
N ARG A 23 7.16 15.06 10.04
CA ARG A 23 7.45 15.83 11.26
C ARG A 23 6.20 16.43 11.92
N LEU A 24 5.16 16.70 11.15
CA LEU A 24 3.94 17.33 11.66
C LEU A 24 2.88 16.33 12.13
N ILE A 25 2.85 15.13 11.51
CA ILE A 25 1.69 14.24 11.61
C ILE A 25 2.02 12.79 11.98
N ALA A 26 3.29 12.37 11.92
CA ALA A 26 3.64 10.96 12.09
C ALA A 26 3.19 10.38 13.43
N GLU A 27 3.26 11.16 14.52
CA GLU A 27 2.84 10.71 15.84
C GLU A 27 1.31 10.56 15.98
N GLU A 28 0.55 11.25 15.13
CA GLU A 28 -0.92 11.28 15.16
C GLU A 28 -1.58 10.18 14.31
N VAL A 29 -0.79 9.49 13.48
CA VAL A 29 -1.26 8.43 12.56
C VAL A 29 -0.74 7.06 12.97
N ASP A 30 -1.45 6.00 12.63
CA ASP A 30 -1.04 4.62 12.90
C ASP A 30 -0.13 4.06 11.80
N ILE A 31 -0.38 4.48 10.55
CA ILE A 31 0.29 3.96 9.34
C ILE A 31 0.86 5.11 8.52
N ILE A 32 2.12 4.96 8.13
CA ILE A 32 2.81 5.84 7.17
C ILE A 32 2.97 5.08 5.86
N GLU A 33 2.27 5.50 4.83
CA GLU A 33 2.38 4.93 3.49
C GLU A 33 3.38 5.74 2.65
N VAL A 34 4.38 5.04 2.11
CA VAL A 34 5.25 5.53 1.04
C VAL A 34 4.46 5.38 -0.25
N GLY A 35 3.71 6.44 -0.60
CA GLY A 35 2.81 6.45 -1.75
C GLY A 35 3.54 6.17 -3.07
N THR A 36 2.80 5.72 -4.08
CA THR A 36 3.38 5.37 -5.40
C THR A 36 4.26 6.50 -5.97
N ILE A 37 3.89 7.77 -5.80
CA ILE A 37 4.66 8.91 -6.32
C ILE A 37 6.04 8.99 -5.65
N LEU A 38 6.09 8.83 -4.33
CA LEU A 38 7.34 8.86 -3.58
C LEU A 38 8.18 7.61 -3.85
N CYS A 39 7.55 6.44 -3.98
CA CYS A 39 8.22 5.22 -4.43
C CYS A 39 8.88 5.40 -5.81
N VAL A 40 8.22 6.07 -6.76
CA VAL A 40 8.79 6.35 -8.09
C VAL A 40 9.93 7.39 -8.01
N GLY A 41 9.77 8.43 -7.20
CA GLY A 41 10.75 9.52 -7.09
C GLY A 41 12.05 9.11 -6.38
N GLU A 42 11.92 8.32 -5.31
CA GLU A 42 13.03 8.05 -4.38
C GLU A 42 13.40 6.57 -4.31
N GLY A 43 12.54 5.68 -4.80
CA GLY A 43 12.72 4.23 -4.71
C GLY A 43 12.55 3.69 -3.29
N VAL A 44 12.99 2.46 -3.09
CA VAL A 44 12.85 1.74 -1.80
C VAL A 44 13.63 2.39 -0.64
N ARG A 45 14.49 3.38 -0.92
CA ARG A 45 15.17 4.13 0.16
C ARG A 45 14.17 4.89 1.03
N ALA A 46 13.05 5.36 0.45
CA ALA A 46 12.05 6.12 1.19
C ALA A 46 11.43 5.29 2.31
N VAL A 47 11.13 4.02 2.02
CA VAL A 47 10.68 3.02 3.00
C VAL A 47 11.71 2.86 4.12
N ARG A 48 12.98 2.65 3.75
CA ARG A 48 14.07 2.45 4.72
C ARG A 48 14.24 3.64 5.65
N ASP A 49 14.27 4.84 5.09
CA ASP A 49 14.49 6.07 5.84
C ASP A 49 13.30 6.36 6.77
N LEU A 50 12.06 6.19 6.29
CA LEU A 50 10.86 6.39 7.10
C LEU A 50 10.71 5.34 8.22
N LYS A 51 11.01 4.06 7.94
CA LYS A 51 10.99 3.04 9.00
C LYS A 51 12.07 3.29 10.05
N ALA A 52 13.25 3.79 9.66
CA ALA A 52 14.31 4.15 10.60
C ALA A 52 13.90 5.33 11.52
N LEU A 53 13.17 6.31 10.99
CA LEU A 53 12.66 7.44 11.77
C LEU A 53 11.48 7.05 12.68
N TYR A 54 10.60 6.17 12.20
CA TYR A 54 9.37 5.78 12.87
C TYR A 54 9.28 4.26 13.07
N PRO A 55 10.20 3.64 13.83
CA PRO A 55 10.31 2.18 13.93
C PRO A 55 9.08 1.51 14.57
N HIS A 56 8.29 2.29 15.32
CA HIS A 56 7.10 1.85 16.03
C HIS A 56 5.81 2.03 15.21
N LYS A 57 5.86 2.67 14.04
CA LYS A 57 4.74 2.82 13.12
C LYS A 57 4.75 1.68 12.10
N ILE A 58 3.56 1.41 11.55
CA ILE A 58 3.44 0.58 10.34
C ILE A 58 3.88 1.44 9.16
N VAL A 59 4.81 0.94 8.36
CA VAL A 59 5.27 1.56 7.11
C VAL A 59 4.81 0.69 5.95
N LEU A 60 3.87 1.22 5.18
CA LEU A 60 3.35 0.59 3.96
C LEU A 60 4.14 1.08 2.75
N ALA A 61 4.68 0.16 1.93
CA ALA A 61 5.22 0.51 0.62
C ALA A 61 4.14 0.35 -0.45
N ASP A 62 3.60 1.46 -0.95
CA ASP A 62 2.59 1.46 -2.01
C ASP A 62 3.25 1.31 -3.39
N ALA A 63 3.83 0.12 -3.61
CA ALA A 63 4.59 -0.21 -4.81
C ALA A 63 3.70 -0.63 -6.00
N LYS A 64 2.39 -0.88 -5.77
CA LYS A 64 1.42 -1.34 -6.78
C LYS A 64 2.00 -2.46 -7.66
N ILE A 65 2.58 -3.47 -7.02
CA ILE A 65 3.31 -4.55 -7.68
C ILE A 65 2.40 -5.23 -8.70
N ALA A 66 2.76 -5.18 -9.98
CA ALA A 66 2.00 -5.78 -11.08
C ALA A 66 2.61 -7.11 -11.57
N ASP A 67 3.93 -7.25 -11.46
CA ASP A 67 4.70 -8.43 -11.84
C ASP A 67 5.94 -8.56 -10.93
N ALA A 68 6.68 -9.66 -11.06
CA ALA A 68 7.87 -9.95 -10.28
C ALA A 68 7.60 -9.91 -8.76
N GLY A 69 6.45 -10.46 -8.35
CA GLY A 69 5.90 -10.37 -6.99
C GLY A 69 6.91 -10.65 -5.89
N LYS A 70 7.71 -11.72 -6.04
CA LYS A 70 8.74 -12.10 -5.06
C LYS A 70 9.92 -11.12 -5.00
N ILE A 71 10.31 -10.54 -6.13
CA ILE A 71 11.48 -9.66 -6.21
C ILE A 71 11.12 -8.28 -5.64
N LEU A 72 10.04 -7.68 -6.15
CA LEU A 72 9.65 -6.32 -5.74
C LEU A 72 9.21 -6.26 -4.28
N SER A 73 8.43 -7.25 -3.80
CA SER A 73 8.06 -7.32 -2.38
C SER A 73 9.29 -7.50 -1.50
N ARG A 74 10.23 -8.39 -1.86
CA ARG A 74 11.46 -8.59 -1.08
C ARG A 74 12.29 -7.31 -0.97
N MET A 75 12.42 -6.55 -2.05
CA MET A 75 13.12 -5.25 -2.00
C MET A 75 12.48 -4.28 -1.00
N CYS A 76 11.15 -4.27 -0.90
CA CYS A 76 10.42 -3.44 0.07
C CYS A 76 10.57 -3.96 1.51
N PHE A 77 10.45 -5.27 1.71
CA PHE A 77 10.59 -5.88 3.03
C PHE A 77 12.04 -5.86 3.57
N GLU A 78 13.05 -5.98 2.71
CA GLU A 78 14.46 -5.74 3.06
C GLU A 78 14.75 -4.26 3.37
N ALA A 79 13.90 -3.35 2.89
CA ALA A 79 13.88 -1.95 3.32
C ALA A 79 13.08 -1.74 4.63
N ASN A 80 12.60 -2.81 5.26
CA ASN A 80 11.80 -2.83 6.49
C ASN A 80 10.37 -2.27 6.34
N ALA A 81 9.75 -2.40 5.16
CA ALA A 81 8.30 -2.25 5.06
C ALA A 81 7.60 -3.27 5.99
N ASP A 82 6.50 -2.86 6.61
CA ASP A 82 5.60 -3.80 7.29
C ASP A 82 4.61 -4.37 6.29
N TRP A 83 4.13 -3.57 5.34
CA TRP A 83 3.16 -3.97 4.33
C TRP A 83 3.59 -3.54 2.92
N VAL A 84 3.07 -4.20 1.89
CA VAL A 84 3.24 -3.79 0.48
C VAL A 84 1.91 -3.85 -0.27
N THR A 85 1.75 -3.02 -1.32
CA THR A 85 0.60 -3.11 -2.22
C THR A 85 0.89 -3.90 -3.50
N VAL A 86 -0.10 -4.68 -3.95
CA VAL A 86 -0.14 -5.39 -5.24
C VAL A 86 -1.36 -4.85 -6.00
N ILE A 87 -1.20 -4.48 -7.27
CA ILE A 87 -2.32 -3.92 -8.05
C ILE A 87 -3.31 -5.03 -8.45
N CYS A 88 -4.62 -4.75 -8.45
CA CYS A 88 -5.66 -5.77 -8.65
C CYS A 88 -5.62 -6.49 -10.01
N CYS A 89 -4.95 -5.92 -11.01
CA CYS A 89 -4.76 -6.57 -12.31
C CYS A 89 -3.55 -7.52 -12.38
N ALA A 90 -2.76 -7.64 -11.31
CA ALA A 90 -1.65 -8.58 -11.23
C ALA A 90 -2.13 -10.03 -11.33
N ASP A 91 -1.32 -10.89 -11.93
CA ASP A 91 -1.58 -12.33 -11.94
C ASP A 91 -1.65 -12.88 -10.50
N ILE A 92 -2.54 -13.84 -10.25
CA ILE A 92 -2.71 -14.42 -8.91
C ILE A 92 -1.41 -15.02 -8.37
N ASN A 93 -0.51 -15.52 -9.23
CA ASN A 93 0.81 -16.03 -8.82
C ASN A 93 1.76 -14.91 -8.40
N THR A 94 1.63 -13.70 -8.97
CA THR A 94 2.35 -12.51 -8.51
C THR A 94 1.89 -12.14 -7.10
N ALA A 95 0.59 -12.09 -6.86
CA ALA A 95 0.01 -11.78 -5.55
C ALA A 95 0.42 -12.83 -4.49
N LYS A 96 0.33 -14.12 -4.82
CA LYS A 96 0.80 -15.22 -3.96
C LYS A 96 2.29 -15.12 -3.67
N GLY A 97 3.10 -14.85 -4.69
CA GLY A 97 4.55 -14.68 -4.53
C GLY A 97 4.90 -13.52 -3.60
N ALA A 98 4.19 -12.39 -3.68
CA ALA A 98 4.37 -11.28 -2.76
C ALA A 98 3.96 -11.66 -1.32
N LEU A 99 2.84 -12.38 -1.16
CA LEU A 99 2.37 -12.83 0.16
C LEU A 99 3.32 -13.84 0.81
N ASP A 100 3.89 -14.76 0.02
CA ASP A 100 4.89 -15.72 0.51
C ASP A 100 6.08 -14.98 1.12
N VAL A 101 6.61 -13.97 0.42
CA VAL A 101 7.71 -13.14 0.93
C VAL A 101 7.27 -12.33 2.13
N ALA A 102 6.08 -11.72 2.12
CA ALA A 102 5.57 -10.96 3.27
C ALA A 102 5.61 -11.77 4.56
N LYS A 103 5.19 -13.05 4.50
CA LYS A 103 5.23 -13.98 5.65
C LYS A 103 6.65 -14.25 6.16
N GLU A 104 7.67 -14.25 5.30
CA GLU A 104 9.08 -14.39 5.72
C GLU A 104 9.54 -13.22 6.61
N PHE A 105 8.95 -12.03 6.41
CA PHE A 105 9.32 -10.80 7.09
C PHE A 105 8.31 -10.38 8.18
N ASN A 106 7.34 -11.23 8.52
CA ASN A 106 6.20 -10.89 9.40
C ASN A 106 5.38 -9.67 8.91
N GLY A 107 5.35 -9.46 7.60
CA GLY A 107 4.58 -8.41 6.95
C GLY A 107 3.28 -8.92 6.33
N ASP A 108 2.61 -8.05 5.57
CA ASP A 108 1.36 -8.36 4.88
C ASP A 108 1.26 -7.70 3.49
N VAL A 109 0.29 -8.15 2.70
CA VAL A 109 0.01 -7.63 1.36
C VAL A 109 -1.40 -7.04 1.31
N GLN A 110 -1.53 -5.88 0.68
CA GLN A 110 -2.82 -5.27 0.35
C GLN A 110 -3.04 -5.31 -1.16
N ILE A 111 -4.23 -5.72 -1.61
CA ILE A 111 -4.59 -5.55 -3.02
C ILE A 111 -5.13 -4.14 -3.23
N GLU A 112 -4.50 -3.37 -4.11
CA GLU A 112 -4.96 -2.04 -4.50
C GLU A 112 -6.01 -2.17 -5.61
N LEU A 113 -7.23 -1.70 -5.33
CA LEU A 113 -8.36 -1.77 -6.26
C LEU A 113 -8.38 -0.51 -7.15
N THR A 114 -7.72 -0.59 -8.30
CA THR A 114 -7.76 0.47 -9.32
C THR A 114 -8.32 -0.06 -10.64
N GLY A 115 -9.29 0.66 -11.20
CA GLY A 115 -9.89 0.31 -12.48
C GLY A 115 -10.90 -0.83 -12.33
N TYR A 116 -10.75 -1.88 -13.14
CA TYR A 116 -11.69 -2.99 -13.19
C TYR A 116 -11.22 -4.17 -12.35
N TRP A 117 -12.08 -4.62 -11.44
CA TRP A 117 -11.93 -5.85 -10.67
C TRP A 117 -13.28 -6.55 -10.54
N THR A 118 -13.28 -7.83 -10.19
CA THR A 118 -14.51 -8.61 -9.98
C THR A 118 -14.54 -9.28 -8.60
N TRP A 119 -15.73 -9.60 -8.11
CA TRP A 119 -15.90 -10.41 -6.91
C TRP A 119 -15.25 -11.79 -7.00
N GLU A 120 -15.14 -12.35 -8.21
CA GLU A 120 -14.40 -13.60 -8.43
C GLU A 120 -12.91 -13.41 -8.14
N GLN A 121 -12.31 -12.32 -8.60
CA GLN A 121 -10.92 -11.99 -8.27
C GLN A 121 -10.75 -11.72 -6.77
N ALA A 122 -11.69 -11.02 -6.14
CA ALA A 122 -11.70 -10.81 -4.69
C ALA A 122 -11.71 -12.13 -3.92
N GLN A 123 -12.52 -13.09 -4.37
CA GLN A 123 -12.54 -14.44 -3.79
C GLN A 123 -11.20 -15.16 -4.01
N GLN A 124 -10.58 -15.04 -5.18
CA GLN A 124 -9.26 -15.63 -5.46
C GLN A 124 -8.16 -15.07 -4.54
N TRP A 125 -8.14 -13.76 -4.28
CA TRP A 125 -7.16 -13.15 -3.36
C TRP A 125 -7.37 -13.65 -1.93
N ARG A 126 -8.64 -13.75 -1.50
CA ARG A 126 -9.01 -14.29 -0.19
C ARG A 126 -8.60 -15.76 -0.04
N ASP A 127 -8.86 -16.58 -1.05
CA ASP A 127 -8.48 -17.99 -1.08
C ASP A 127 -6.95 -18.18 -1.11
N ALA A 128 -6.22 -17.23 -1.69
CA ALA A 128 -4.76 -17.17 -1.63
C ALA A 128 -4.22 -16.77 -0.24
N GLY A 129 -5.09 -16.29 0.66
CA GLY A 129 -4.76 -15.87 2.01
C GLY A 129 -4.49 -14.38 2.18
N ILE A 130 -4.76 -13.55 1.15
CA ILE A 130 -4.68 -12.09 1.26
C ILE A 130 -5.97 -11.58 1.90
N GLN A 131 -5.84 -10.78 2.97
CA GLN A 131 -6.99 -10.35 3.78
C GLN A 131 -7.23 -8.84 3.74
N GLN A 132 -6.39 -8.10 3.02
CA GLN A 132 -6.47 -6.65 2.94
C GLN A 132 -6.66 -6.18 1.49
N VAL A 133 -7.54 -5.20 1.33
CA VAL A 133 -7.76 -4.48 0.08
C VAL A 133 -7.73 -2.98 0.36
N VAL A 134 -7.28 -2.19 -0.61
CA VAL A 134 -7.43 -0.73 -0.60
C VAL A 134 -8.50 -0.39 -1.63
N TYR A 135 -9.68 -0.02 -1.15
CA TYR A 135 -10.74 0.50 -2.02
C TYR A 135 -10.50 1.99 -2.25
N HIS A 136 -10.18 2.35 -3.49
CA HIS A 136 -9.77 3.70 -3.84
C HIS A 136 -10.70 4.30 -4.88
N ARG A 137 -11.09 5.55 -4.65
CA ARG A 137 -11.56 6.43 -5.72
C ARG A 137 -10.33 7.10 -6.32
N SER A 138 -9.99 6.78 -7.57
CA SER A 138 -8.80 7.33 -8.22
C SER A 138 -8.70 8.84 -8.06
N ARG A 139 -7.49 9.36 -7.81
CA ARG A 139 -7.24 10.80 -7.73
C ARG A 139 -7.76 11.57 -8.94
N ASP A 140 -7.68 10.97 -10.12
CA ASP A 140 -8.21 11.56 -11.36
C ASP A 140 -9.74 11.61 -11.35
N ALA A 141 -10.42 10.57 -10.87
CA ALA A 141 -11.87 10.57 -10.70
C ALA A 141 -12.31 11.61 -9.66
N GLN A 142 -11.57 11.73 -8.55
CA GLN A 142 -11.81 12.76 -7.55
C GLN A 142 -11.61 14.17 -8.13
N ALA A 143 -10.54 14.40 -8.90
CA ALA A 143 -10.28 15.67 -9.57
C ALA A 143 -11.36 16.00 -10.60
N ALA A 144 -11.98 14.98 -11.21
CA ALA A 144 -13.15 15.11 -12.07
C ALA A 144 -14.48 15.32 -11.32
N GLY A 145 -14.46 15.43 -9.99
CA GLY A 145 -15.63 15.76 -9.16
C GLY A 145 -16.46 14.56 -8.69
N VAL A 146 -15.98 13.33 -8.87
CA VAL A 146 -16.66 12.13 -8.36
C VAL A 146 -16.61 12.12 -6.83
N ALA A 147 -17.77 12.07 -6.17
CA ALA A 147 -17.91 11.93 -4.72
C ALA A 147 -18.13 10.45 -4.34
N TRP A 148 -17.91 10.09 -3.07
CA TRP A 148 -18.36 8.79 -2.54
C TRP A 148 -19.88 8.69 -2.66
N GLY A 149 -20.37 7.62 -3.26
CA GLY A 149 -21.81 7.41 -3.49
C GLY A 149 -22.32 6.07 -2.92
N GLU A 150 -23.62 5.83 -3.07
CA GLU A 150 -24.22 4.56 -2.63
C GLU A 150 -23.55 3.34 -3.29
N ALA A 151 -23.18 3.48 -4.56
CA ALA A 151 -22.50 2.42 -5.30
C ALA A 151 -21.20 1.95 -4.64
N ASP A 152 -20.45 2.85 -3.97
CA ASP A 152 -19.21 2.52 -3.26
C ASP A 152 -19.46 1.89 -1.88
N ILE A 153 -20.56 2.28 -1.22
CA ILE A 153 -20.92 1.77 0.11
C ILE A 153 -21.48 0.36 0.01
N THR A 154 -22.19 0.07 -1.07
CA THR A 154 -22.78 -1.26 -1.35
C THR A 154 -21.89 -2.15 -2.22
N ALA A 155 -20.66 -1.71 -2.50
CA ALA A 155 -19.72 -2.33 -3.42
C ALA A 155 -19.14 -3.66 -2.95
#